data_AF-A0A2Z6N7R7-F1
#
_entry.id   AF-A0A2Z6N7R7-F1
#
_cell.length_a   1.000
_cell.length_b   1.000
_cell.length_c   1.000
_cell.angle_alpha   90.00
_cell.angle_beta   90.00
_cell.angle_gamma   90.00
#
_symmetry.space_group_name_H-M   'P 1'
#
loop_
_entity.id
_entity.type
_entity.pdbx_description
1 polymer ?
#
loop_
_entity_poly.entity_id
_entity_poly.type
_entity_poly.pdbx_seq_one_letter_code
_entity_poly.pdbx_strand_id
1 'polypeptide(L)'
;MSGGGKIVMHGDSSSRVKGVEDGFVTVNMKYVEYGEIDPEFVDKFKNELEDLWELIDECGNKHYVQYNKSDCNPFIVDGWVKLREFYQLTANHLVLFGYKGNNKFAITVFKKPAYDFSYPSFHSHSSKTGNIKFIACLTKDNGTKYQLTLDNNFGDYMVGYKYQRVLLLGRVKSWAGCKVLIRRGGKPSVKFGAGWKKFCADND
;
A
#
# COMPACT_ATOMS: atom_id res chain seq x y z
N MET A 1 27.03 17.65 -19.81
CA MET A 1 25.75 16.93 -19.70
C MET A 1 25.56 16.51 -18.25
N SER A 2 24.59 17.11 -17.55
CA SER A 2 24.36 16.90 -16.12
C SER A 2 23.42 15.73 -15.88
N GLY A 3 23.96 14.54 -15.60
CA GLY A 3 23.16 13.42 -15.13
C GLY A 3 22.71 13.65 -13.69
N GLY A 4 21.47 14.08 -13.50
CA GLY A 4 20.84 14.09 -12.16
C GLY A 4 20.41 12.67 -11.79
N GLY A 5 20.96 12.13 -10.70
CA GLY A 5 20.57 10.82 -10.18
C GLY A 5 19.23 10.89 -9.43
N LYS A 6 18.46 9.80 -9.45
CA LYS A 6 17.27 9.63 -8.60
C LYS A 6 17.47 8.42 -7.71
N ILE A 7 17.15 8.56 -6.43
CA ILE A 7 16.98 7.42 -5.52
C ILE A 7 15.49 7.11 -5.47
N VAL A 8 15.14 5.87 -5.81
CA VAL A 8 13.80 5.33 -5.62
C VAL A 8 13.85 4.41 -4.40
N MET A 9 13.11 4.77 -3.37
CA MET A 9 13.00 3.99 -2.14
C MET A 9 11.69 3.23 -2.18
N HIS A 10 11.78 1.92 -2.05
CA HIS A 10 10.63 1.03 -1.97
C HIS A 10 10.42 0.62 -0.51
N GLY A 11 9.24 0.90 0.04
CA GLY A 11 8.73 0.14 1.18
C GLY A 11 8.23 -1.20 0.65
N ASP A 12 8.90 -2.28 1.01
CA ASP A 12 8.47 -3.63 0.66
C ASP A 12 7.65 -4.24 1.80
N SER A 13 6.42 -4.59 1.50
CA SER A 13 5.62 -5.51 2.31
C SER A 13 4.69 -6.40 1.46
N SER A 14 4.96 -6.53 0.15
CA SER A 14 4.05 -7.20 -0.78
C SER A 14 4.05 -8.71 -0.55
N SER A 15 3.07 -9.19 0.22
CA SER A 15 2.62 -10.58 0.12
C SER A 15 1.68 -10.71 -1.07
N ARG A 16 2.20 -10.86 -2.29
CA ARG A 16 1.38 -11.40 -3.40
C ARG A 16 0.84 -12.76 -2.95
N VAL A 17 -0.47 -12.87 -2.79
CA VAL A 17 -1.11 -14.18 -2.59
C VAL A 17 -0.98 -14.94 -3.91
N LYS A 18 -0.20 -16.03 -3.91
CA LYS A 18 -0.05 -16.91 -5.09
C LYS A 18 -1.44 -17.38 -5.54
N GLY A 19 -1.82 -17.10 -6.80
CA GLY A 19 -3.01 -17.68 -7.44
C GLY A 19 -4.07 -16.70 -7.97
N VAL A 20 -3.88 -15.38 -7.81
CA VAL A 20 -4.83 -14.36 -8.31
C VAL A 20 -4.08 -13.42 -9.26
N GLU A 21 -4.16 -13.67 -10.57
CA GLU A 21 -3.51 -12.79 -11.57
C GLU A 21 -4.27 -11.46 -11.77
N ASP A 22 -5.59 -11.46 -11.53
CA ASP A 22 -6.50 -10.34 -11.81
C ASP A 22 -7.51 -10.13 -10.67
N GLY A 23 -7.05 -9.74 -9.49
CA GLY A 23 -7.94 -9.55 -8.34
C GLY A 23 -7.22 -9.05 -7.09
N PHE A 24 -7.95 -8.93 -5.99
CA PHE A 24 -7.44 -8.41 -4.73
C PHE A 24 -8.13 -9.08 -3.53
N VAL A 25 -7.46 -9.06 -2.38
CA VAL A 25 -8.06 -9.48 -1.10
C VAL A 25 -8.37 -8.22 -0.31
N THR A 26 -9.59 -8.12 0.21
CA THR A 26 -10.00 -7.07 1.16
C THR A 26 -10.37 -7.68 2.51
N VAL A 27 -10.58 -6.82 3.51
CA VAL A 27 -10.98 -7.22 4.86
C VAL A 27 -12.36 -6.63 5.15
N ASN A 28 -13.31 -7.50 5.49
CA ASN A 28 -14.52 -7.07 6.17
C ASN A 28 -14.17 -6.76 7.63
N MET A 29 -14.41 -5.52 8.05
CA MET A 29 -14.27 -5.09 9.44
C MET A 29 -15.65 -5.02 10.09
N LYS A 30 -15.81 -5.59 11.28
CA LYS A 30 -17.12 -5.77 11.95
C LYS A 30 -17.96 -4.48 12.06
N TYR A 31 -17.31 -3.32 12.21
CA TYR A 31 -17.96 -2.03 12.46
C TYR A 31 -17.77 -1.01 11.32
N VAL A 32 -17.26 -1.44 10.17
CA VAL A 32 -17.04 -0.55 9.02
C VAL A 32 -18.08 -0.86 7.95
N GLU A 33 -18.71 0.17 7.39
CA GLU A 33 -19.80 0.01 6.43
C GLU A 33 -19.32 -0.03 4.97
N TYR A 34 -18.02 0.10 4.74
CA TYR A 34 -17.38 0.01 3.43
C TYR A 34 -16.28 -1.06 3.41
N GLY A 35 -15.93 -1.53 2.21
CA GLY A 35 -14.79 -2.40 1.94
C GLY A 35 -13.68 -1.64 1.21
N GLU A 36 -12.45 -1.71 1.70
CA GLU A 36 -11.30 -1.08 1.05
C GLU A 36 -10.88 -1.87 -0.20
N ILE A 37 -10.59 -1.17 -1.30
CA ILE A 37 -10.16 -1.79 -2.56
C ILE A 37 -8.66 -1.54 -2.74
N ASP A 38 -7.96 -2.49 -3.36
CA ASP A 38 -6.56 -2.33 -3.73
C ASP A 38 -6.40 -1.21 -4.78
N PRO A 39 -5.68 -0.11 -4.49
CA PRO A 39 -5.46 0.95 -5.47
C PRO A 39 -4.69 0.47 -6.71
N GLU A 40 -3.80 -0.52 -6.58
CA GLU A 40 -3.10 -1.09 -7.75
C GLU A 40 -4.07 -1.83 -8.68
N PHE A 41 -5.11 -2.47 -8.12
CA PHE A 41 -6.18 -3.09 -8.91
C PHE A 41 -6.99 -2.04 -9.66
N VAL A 42 -7.38 -0.94 -9.00
CA VAL A 42 -8.13 0.14 -9.62
C VAL A 42 -7.34 0.79 -10.75
N ASP A 43 -6.05 1.07 -10.56
CA ASP A 43 -5.21 1.64 -11.61
C ASP A 43 -5.11 0.72 -12.83
N LYS A 44 -4.97 -0.60 -12.61
CA LYS A 44 -4.90 -1.60 -13.68
C LYS A 44 -6.18 -1.67 -14.52
N PHE A 45 -7.36 -1.58 -13.88
CA PHE A 45 -8.66 -1.79 -14.54
C PHE A 45 -9.51 -0.50 -14.65
N LYS A 46 -8.91 0.67 -14.44
CA LYS A 46 -9.62 1.96 -14.32
C LYS A 46 -10.60 2.24 -15.45
N ASN A 47 -10.24 1.87 -16.68
CA ASN A 47 -11.03 2.13 -17.87
C ASN A 47 -12.16 1.10 -18.10
N GLU A 48 -12.21 0.03 -17.30
CA GLU A 48 -13.20 -1.05 -17.40
C GLU A 48 -14.19 -1.05 -16.23
N LEU A 49 -13.81 -0.44 -15.10
CA LEU A 49 -14.60 -0.45 -13.87
C LEU A 49 -15.69 0.63 -13.90
N GLU A 50 -16.93 0.17 -13.79
CA GLU A 50 -18.11 0.99 -13.51
C GLU A 50 -18.50 0.91 -12.03
N ASP A 51 -19.55 1.61 -11.66
CA ASP A 51 -20.00 1.81 -10.27
C ASP A 51 -20.76 0.61 -9.71
N LEU A 52 -21.47 -0.17 -10.53
CA LEU A 52 -22.23 -1.34 -10.07
C LEU A 52 -21.49 -2.65 -10.37
N TRP A 53 -21.14 -3.40 -9.32
CA TRP A 53 -20.45 -4.68 -9.45
C TRP A 53 -21.37 -5.86 -9.10
N GLU A 54 -21.32 -6.92 -9.92
CA GLU A 54 -21.95 -8.22 -9.65
C GLU A 54 -20.90 -9.15 -9.03
N LEU A 55 -21.20 -9.66 -7.83
CA LEU A 55 -20.35 -10.60 -7.11
C LEU A 55 -21.02 -11.98 -7.10
N ILE A 56 -20.25 -13.02 -7.44
CA ILE A 56 -20.75 -14.40 -7.50
C ILE A 56 -19.81 -15.29 -6.66
N ASP A 57 -20.37 -16.01 -5.70
CA ASP A 57 -19.58 -16.98 -4.92
C ASP A 57 -19.52 -18.38 -5.57
N GLU A 58 -18.75 -19.28 -4.96
CA GLU A 58 -18.59 -20.67 -5.41
C GLU A 58 -19.90 -21.49 -5.39
N CYS A 59 -20.92 -21.04 -4.65
CA CYS A 59 -22.25 -21.66 -4.59
C CYS A 59 -23.23 -21.03 -5.60
N GLY A 60 -22.81 -20.03 -6.37
CA GLY A 60 -23.65 -19.30 -7.31
C GLY A 60 -24.53 -18.23 -6.67
N ASN A 61 -24.33 -17.90 -5.39
CA ASN A 61 -25.05 -16.78 -4.77
C ASN A 61 -24.58 -15.47 -5.39
N LYS A 62 -25.54 -14.59 -5.69
CA LYS A 62 -25.27 -13.30 -6.32
C LYS A 62 -25.48 -12.15 -5.35
N HIS A 63 -24.55 -11.21 -5.37
CA HIS A 63 -24.63 -9.95 -4.63
C HIS A 63 -24.32 -8.78 -5.56
N TYR A 64 -24.86 -7.61 -5.22
CA TYR A 64 -24.58 -6.38 -5.94
C TYR A 64 -24.03 -5.36 -4.97
N VAL A 65 -22.93 -4.72 -5.35
CA VAL A 65 -22.28 -3.69 -4.56
C VAL A 65 -21.95 -2.47 -5.40
N GLN A 66 -21.86 -1.30 -4.76
CA GLN A 66 -21.44 -0.09 -5.43
C GLN A 66 -19.97 0.24 -5.14
N TYR A 67 -19.21 0.56 -6.19
CA TYR A 67 -17.89 1.16 -6.15
C TYR A 67 -18.01 2.69 -6.22
N ASN A 68 -17.36 3.38 -5.30
CA ASN A 68 -17.43 4.84 -5.19
C ASN A 68 -16.67 5.63 -6.27
N LYS A 69 -16.01 4.96 -7.24
CA LYS A 69 -15.23 5.59 -8.32
C LYS A 69 -14.14 6.57 -7.85
N SER A 70 -13.65 6.41 -6.62
CA SER A 70 -12.58 7.24 -6.10
C SER A 70 -11.21 6.70 -6.53
N ASP A 71 -10.37 7.57 -7.09
CA ASP A 71 -8.96 7.27 -7.38
C ASP A 71 -8.10 7.27 -6.11
N CYS A 72 -8.46 8.09 -5.12
CA CYS A 72 -7.65 8.29 -3.91
C CYS A 72 -8.01 7.30 -2.80
N ASN A 73 -9.32 7.02 -2.64
CA ASN A 73 -9.84 6.18 -1.57
C ASN A 73 -10.90 5.24 -2.16
N PRO A 74 -10.48 4.24 -2.95
CA PRO A 74 -11.42 3.36 -3.64
C PRO A 74 -12.12 2.44 -2.63
N PHE A 75 -13.44 2.52 -2.58
CA PHE A 75 -14.26 1.76 -1.64
C PHE A 75 -15.45 1.07 -2.30
N ILE A 76 -15.77 -0.12 -1.79
CA ILE A 76 -17.08 -0.74 -1.92
C ILE A 76 -17.97 -0.13 -0.85
N VAL A 77 -19.07 0.50 -1.23
CA VAL A 77 -19.98 1.22 -0.31
C VAL A 77 -21.31 0.49 -0.17
N ASP A 78 -22.27 0.76 -1.04
CA ASP A 78 -23.58 0.12 -0.97
C ASP A 78 -23.48 -1.38 -1.24
N GLY A 79 -24.32 -2.16 -0.56
CA GLY A 79 -24.33 -3.63 -0.67
C GLY A 79 -23.27 -4.34 0.17
N TRP A 80 -22.24 -3.66 0.66
CA TRP A 80 -21.19 -4.28 1.49
C TRP A 80 -21.73 -4.83 2.82
N VAL A 81 -22.56 -4.04 3.52
CA VAL A 81 -23.21 -4.46 4.78
C VAL A 81 -24.11 -5.68 4.56
N LYS A 82 -24.89 -5.69 3.46
CA LYS A 82 -25.77 -6.82 3.10
C LYS A 82 -24.97 -8.10 2.85
N LEU A 83 -23.83 -7.99 2.17
CA LEU A 83 -22.90 -9.11 1.95
C LEU A 83 -22.38 -9.65 3.28
N ARG A 84 -21.93 -8.77 4.20
CA ARG A 84 -21.49 -9.16 5.55
C ARG A 84 -22.56 -9.93 6.31
N GLU A 85 -23.79 -9.43 6.30
CA GLU A 85 -24.94 -10.03 6.99
C GLU A 85 -25.29 -11.40 6.40
N PHE A 86 -25.34 -11.52 5.08
CA PHE A 86 -25.62 -12.77 4.38
C PHE A 86 -24.62 -13.87 4.77
N TYR A 87 -23.33 -13.54 4.81
CA TYR A 87 -22.30 -14.49 5.22
C TYR A 87 -22.05 -14.51 6.75
N GLN A 88 -22.84 -13.81 7.56
CA GLN A 88 -22.72 -13.81 9.02
C GLN A 88 -21.28 -13.55 9.51
N LEU A 89 -20.60 -12.56 8.92
CA LEU A 89 -19.21 -12.22 9.26
C LEU A 89 -19.20 -11.42 10.57
N THR A 90 -19.10 -12.13 11.70
CA THR A 90 -19.23 -11.56 13.06
C THR A 90 -17.94 -11.00 13.65
N ALA A 91 -16.80 -11.20 12.99
CA ALA A 91 -15.49 -10.65 13.33
C ALA A 91 -14.88 -9.92 12.12
N ASN A 92 -13.56 -9.76 12.11
CA ASN A 92 -12.86 -9.33 10.91
C ASN A 92 -12.59 -10.55 10.03
N HIS A 93 -12.84 -10.46 8.73
CA HIS A 93 -12.75 -11.60 7.81
C HIS A 93 -12.16 -11.18 6.47
N LEU A 94 -11.43 -12.09 5.82
CA LEU A 94 -10.92 -11.84 4.48
C LEU A 94 -11.99 -12.14 3.43
N VAL A 95 -12.03 -11.32 2.38
CA VAL A 95 -12.83 -11.57 1.18
C VAL A 95 -11.92 -11.42 -0.02
N LEU A 96 -11.79 -12.49 -0.80
CA LEU A 96 -11.05 -12.47 -2.06
C LEU A 96 -12.01 -12.08 -3.19
N PHE A 97 -11.58 -11.14 -4.03
CA PHE A 97 -12.21 -10.73 -5.27
C PHE A 97 -11.34 -11.15 -6.44
N GLY A 98 -11.87 -11.98 -7.34
CA GLY A 98 -11.27 -12.31 -8.63
C GLY A 98 -12.06 -11.66 -9.75
N TYR A 99 -11.48 -10.70 -10.45
CA TYR A 99 -12.13 -9.99 -11.54
C TYR A 99 -12.33 -10.90 -12.76
N LYS A 100 -13.51 -10.80 -13.37
CA LYS A 100 -13.91 -11.59 -14.55
C LYS A 100 -14.23 -10.71 -15.77
N GLY A 101 -13.95 -9.41 -15.69
CA GLY A 101 -14.37 -8.43 -16.70
C GLY A 101 -15.82 -7.98 -16.51
N ASN A 102 -16.19 -6.89 -17.18
CA ASN A 102 -17.58 -6.38 -17.23
C ASN A 102 -18.22 -6.18 -15.85
N ASN A 103 -17.45 -5.66 -14.88
CA ASN A 103 -17.91 -5.43 -13.50
C ASN A 103 -18.38 -6.70 -12.76
N LYS A 104 -17.89 -7.87 -13.18
CA LYS A 104 -18.18 -9.16 -12.54
C LYS A 104 -16.99 -9.66 -11.77
N PHE A 105 -17.26 -10.17 -10.58
CA PHE A 105 -16.26 -10.72 -9.70
C PHE A 105 -16.69 -12.09 -9.19
N ALA A 106 -15.78 -13.05 -9.24
CA ALA A 106 -15.87 -14.23 -8.41
C ALA A 106 -15.39 -13.87 -7.00
N ILE A 107 -16.13 -14.26 -5.96
CA ILE A 107 -15.74 -14.00 -4.58
C ILE A 107 -15.53 -15.29 -3.79
N THR A 108 -14.52 -15.28 -2.92
CA THR A 108 -14.32 -16.32 -1.90
C THR A 108 -14.32 -15.64 -0.54
N VAL A 109 -15.28 -16.01 0.32
CA VAL A 109 -15.42 -15.46 1.66
C VAL A 109 -14.78 -16.39 2.68
N PHE A 110 -13.72 -15.93 3.35
CA PHE A 110 -13.02 -16.73 4.35
C PHE A 110 -13.72 -16.61 5.70
N LYS A 111 -14.45 -17.66 6.09
CA LYS A 111 -15.20 -17.72 7.36
C LYS A 111 -14.34 -17.71 8.62
N LYS A 112 -13.05 -18.05 8.51
CA LYS A 112 -12.12 -17.92 9.63
C LYS A 112 -11.87 -16.44 9.94
N PRO A 113 -11.84 -16.04 11.23
CA PRO A 113 -11.42 -14.70 11.59
C PRO A 113 -10.03 -14.38 11.04
N ALA A 114 -9.88 -13.16 10.51
CA ALA A 114 -8.61 -12.62 10.07
C ALA A 114 -7.78 -12.19 11.29
N TYR A 115 -6.46 -12.29 11.16
CA TYR A 115 -5.50 -11.76 12.12
C TYR A 115 -4.84 -10.52 11.53
N ASP A 116 -4.34 -9.59 12.35
CA ASP A 116 -3.78 -8.32 11.87
C ASP A 116 -2.67 -8.49 10.81
N PHE A 117 -1.88 -9.57 10.89
CA PHE A 117 -0.83 -9.88 9.92
C PHE A 117 -1.35 -10.45 8.58
N SER A 118 -2.61 -10.86 8.51
CA SER A 118 -3.23 -11.35 7.27
C SER A 118 -3.77 -10.22 6.39
N TYR A 119 -3.80 -8.98 6.89
CA TYR A 119 -4.37 -7.84 6.17
C TYR A 119 -3.51 -7.52 4.95
N PRO A 120 -4.09 -7.09 3.83
CA PRO A 120 -3.33 -6.63 2.68
C PRO A 120 -2.65 -5.30 3.00
N SER A 121 -1.55 -5.00 2.33
CA SER A 121 -0.68 -3.86 2.67
C SER A 121 -1.28 -2.48 2.38
N PHE A 122 -2.34 -2.42 1.57
CA PHE A 122 -3.08 -1.18 1.30
C PHE A 122 -4.14 -0.88 2.36
N HIS A 123 -4.53 -1.85 3.20
CA HIS A 123 -5.64 -1.69 4.12
C HIS A 123 -5.27 -0.76 5.29
N SER A 124 -6.17 0.14 5.68
CA SER A 124 -5.95 1.18 6.71
C SER A 124 -5.48 0.62 8.08
N HIS A 125 -6.01 -0.54 8.47
CA HIS A 125 -5.62 -1.26 9.69
C HIS A 125 -4.45 -2.24 9.51
N SER A 126 -3.80 -2.26 8.34
CA SER A 126 -2.71 -3.18 8.08
C SER A 126 -1.45 -2.78 8.84
N SER A 127 -0.81 -3.76 9.47
CA SER A 127 0.56 -3.62 9.97
C SER A 127 1.61 -3.76 8.85
N LYS A 128 1.19 -4.18 7.65
CA LYS A 128 2.03 -4.22 6.45
C LYS A 128 2.04 -2.85 5.80
N THR A 129 3.18 -2.50 5.23
CA THR A 129 3.43 -1.15 4.77
C THR A 129 3.47 -1.04 3.24
N GLY A 130 2.32 -1.10 2.56
CA GLY A 130 2.13 -0.92 1.09
C GLY A 130 3.26 -1.38 0.13
N ASN A 131 3.17 -0.98 -1.15
CA ASN A 131 4.34 -0.83 -2.03
C ASN A 131 4.61 0.68 -2.13
N ILE A 132 5.06 1.30 -1.05
CA ILE A 132 5.17 2.75 -1.03
C ILE A 132 6.49 3.17 -1.67
N LYS A 133 6.41 4.00 -2.72
CA LYS A 133 7.58 4.55 -3.42
C LYS A 133 7.81 5.98 -2.98
N PHE A 134 9.02 6.27 -2.53
CA PHE A 134 9.49 7.63 -2.28
C PHE A 134 10.63 7.96 -3.23
N ILE A 135 10.54 9.10 -3.91
CA ILE A 135 11.57 9.54 -4.85
C ILE A 135 12.33 10.71 -4.23
N ALA A 136 13.66 10.57 -4.15
CA ALA A 136 14.55 11.67 -3.80
C ALA A 136 15.45 12.01 -4.98
N CYS A 137 15.40 13.26 -5.43
CA CYS A 137 16.26 13.76 -6.49
C CYS A 137 17.63 14.14 -5.92
N LEU A 138 18.70 13.59 -6.51
CA LEU A 138 20.07 13.95 -6.18
C LEU A 138 20.54 15.08 -7.10
N THR A 139 20.98 16.16 -6.48
CA THR A 139 21.78 17.21 -7.14
C THR A 139 23.25 17.03 -6.76
N LYS A 140 24.17 17.60 -7.55
CA LYS A 140 25.61 17.58 -7.23
C LYS A 140 25.91 18.08 -5.81
N ASP A 141 25.10 19.01 -5.32
CA ASP A 141 25.24 19.58 -3.97
C ASP A 141 24.70 18.70 -2.85
N ASN A 142 23.76 17.79 -3.13
CA ASN A 142 23.13 16.95 -2.10
C ASN A 142 23.80 15.58 -1.97
N GLY A 143 24.52 15.10 -3.00
CA GLY A 143 25.33 13.88 -2.93
C GLY A 143 26.59 14.02 -2.07
N THR A 144 27.11 15.25 -1.93
CA THR A 144 28.35 15.56 -1.18
C THR A 144 28.09 16.02 0.27
N LYS A 145 26.83 16.28 0.64
CA LYS A 145 26.44 16.72 1.99
C LYS A 145 26.27 15.53 2.95
N TYR A 146 26.49 15.80 4.24
CA TYR A 146 26.27 14.84 5.33
C TYR A 146 24.81 14.39 5.49
N GLN A 147 23.86 15.12 4.90
CA GLN A 147 22.43 14.87 5.01
C GLN A 147 21.70 15.16 3.71
N LEU A 148 20.72 14.32 3.36
CA LEU A 148 19.77 14.54 2.28
C LEU A 148 18.40 14.89 2.87
N THR A 149 17.81 16.01 2.45
CA THR A 149 16.42 16.37 2.81
C THR A 149 15.45 15.60 1.92
N LEU A 150 14.41 15.04 2.53
CA LEU A 150 13.39 14.19 1.91
C LEU A 150 12.03 14.87 1.99
N ASP A 151 11.10 14.37 1.18
CA ASP A 151 9.71 14.77 1.21
C ASP A 151 9.08 14.48 2.59
N ASN A 152 8.16 15.35 3.03
CA ASN A 152 7.53 15.21 4.35
C ASN A 152 6.63 13.97 4.43
N ASN A 153 6.06 13.50 3.31
CA ASN A 153 5.28 12.27 3.25
C ASN A 153 6.11 11.04 3.67
N PHE A 154 7.41 11.03 3.35
CA PHE A 154 8.33 9.99 3.83
C PHE A 154 8.50 10.05 5.36
N GLY A 155 8.60 11.25 5.93
CA GLY A 155 8.70 11.42 7.37
C GLY A 155 7.45 11.00 8.12
N ASP A 156 6.28 11.38 7.62
CA ASP A 156 5.00 11.02 8.21
C ASP A 156 4.79 9.51 8.18
N TYR A 157 5.17 8.86 7.09
CA TYR A 157 5.21 7.41 6.98
C TYR A 157 6.14 6.77 8.03
N MET A 158 7.39 7.23 8.17
CA MET A 158 8.32 6.69 9.16
C MET A 158 7.82 6.89 10.60
N VAL A 159 7.16 8.01 10.90
CA VAL A 159 6.56 8.25 12.23
C VAL A 159 5.38 7.33 12.47
N GLY A 160 4.47 7.21 11.50
CA GLY A 160 3.25 6.40 11.63
C GLY A 160 3.56 4.96 12.02
N TYR A 161 4.59 4.37 11.41
CA TYR A 161 5.03 3.00 11.70
C TYR A 161 6.17 2.91 12.72
N LYS A 162 6.52 4.02 13.38
CA LYS A 162 7.57 4.12 14.41
C LYS A 162 8.95 3.64 13.94
N TYR A 163 9.24 3.72 12.65
CA TYR A 163 10.56 3.44 12.10
C TYR A 163 11.53 4.59 12.37
N GLN A 164 12.77 4.25 12.70
CA GLN A 164 13.83 5.22 13.01
C GLN A 164 15.03 5.12 12.06
N ARG A 165 15.06 4.06 11.24
CA ARG A 165 16.16 3.74 10.33
C ARG A 165 15.61 3.19 9.02
N VAL A 166 16.35 3.42 7.95
CA VAL A 166 16.17 2.74 6.67
C VAL A 166 17.44 2.00 6.27
N LEU A 167 17.29 1.00 5.42
CA LEU A 167 18.40 0.33 4.78
C LEU A 167 18.47 0.78 3.33
N LEU A 168 19.57 1.42 2.94
CA LEU A 168 19.81 1.84 1.55
C LEU A 168 20.61 0.76 0.83
N LEU A 169 20.13 0.36 -0.35
CA LEU A 169 20.81 -0.59 -1.23
C LEU A 169 21.58 0.17 -2.31
N GLY A 170 22.89 -0.06 -2.37
CA GLY A 170 23.78 0.51 -3.37
C GLY A 170 23.90 -0.33 -4.65
N ARG A 171 24.55 0.24 -5.68
CA ARG A 171 24.79 -0.38 -7.00
C ARG A 171 25.53 -1.72 -6.91
N VAL A 172 26.44 -1.87 -5.94
CA VAL A 172 27.23 -3.09 -5.69
C VAL A 172 26.60 -4.03 -4.66
N LYS A 173 25.27 -3.95 -4.44
CA LYS A 173 24.56 -4.65 -3.34
C LYS A 173 25.13 -4.36 -1.95
N SER A 174 25.83 -3.24 -1.80
CA SER A 174 26.24 -2.75 -0.48
C SER A 174 25.01 -2.21 0.25
N TRP A 175 24.89 -2.53 1.53
CA TRP A 175 23.79 -2.09 2.37
C TRP A 175 24.29 -1.03 3.35
N ALA A 176 23.62 0.12 3.40
CA ALA A 176 23.93 1.18 4.35
C ALA A 176 22.71 1.48 5.23
N GLY A 177 22.80 1.12 6.51
CA GLY A 177 21.81 1.49 7.50
C GLY A 177 21.88 2.99 7.79
N CYS A 178 20.82 3.72 7.47
CA CYS A 178 20.74 5.17 7.66
C CYS A 178 19.72 5.53 8.74
N LYS A 179 20.11 6.40 9.68
CA LYS A 179 19.16 7.00 10.63
C LYS A 179 18.29 8.03 9.93
N VAL A 180 16.99 8.03 10.19
CA VAL A 180 16.08 9.09 9.73
C VAL A 180 15.95 10.14 10.83
N LEU A 181 16.21 11.39 10.47
CA LEU A 181 16.12 12.56 11.35
C LEU A 181 14.88 13.37 10.97
N ILE A 182 13.92 13.46 11.89
CA ILE A 182 12.66 14.19 11.68
C ILE A 182 12.64 15.37 12.63
N ARG A 183 12.62 16.59 12.09
CA ARG A 183 12.51 17.81 12.90
C ARG A 183 11.07 18.31 12.85
N ARG A 184 10.42 18.34 14.02
CA ARG A 184 9.10 18.93 14.22
C ARG A 184 9.29 20.28 14.92
N GLY A 185 9.08 21.37 14.18
CA GLY A 185 9.28 22.74 14.65
C GLY A 185 9.85 23.65 13.55
N GLY A 186 9.18 24.78 13.28
CA GLY A 186 9.45 25.61 12.09
C GLY A 186 8.97 24.92 10.82
N LYS A 187 9.72 25.03 9.72
CA LYS A 187 9.45 24.28 8.47
C LYS A 187 9.81 22.80 8.69
N PRO A 188 8.85 21.86 8.64
CA PRO A 188 9.12 20.43 8.82
C PRO A 188 10.15 19.96 7.80
N SER A 189 11.09 19.13 8.27
CA SER A 189 12.11 18.54 7.39
C SER A 189 12.47 17.14 7.85
N VAL A 190 12.63 16.26 6.88
CA VAL A 190 13.03 14.87 7.06
C VAL A 190 14.39 14.68 6.41
N LYS A 191 15.33 14.01 7.08
CA LYS A 191 16.68 13.83 6.55
C LYS A 191 17.25 12.45 6.79
N PHE A 192 18.11 11.99 5.88
CA PHE A 192 19.06 10.93 6.20
C PHE A 192 20.23 11.47 7.00
N GLY A 193 20.52 10.83 8.14
CA GLY A 193 21.60 11.16 9.06
C GLY A 193 22.75 10.16 8.97
N ALA A 194 23.20 9.67 10.13
CA ALA A 194 24.28 8.68 10.21
C ALA A 194 24.03 7.50 9.26
N GLY A 195 25.03 7.17 8.42
CA GLY A 195 24.95 6.18 7.35
C GLY A 195 24.95 6.79 5.94
N TRP A 196 24.40 8.00 5.77
CA TRP A 196 24.24 8.65 4.46
C TRP A 196 25.57 8.92 3.74
N LYS A 197 26.54 9.56 4.42
CA LYS A 197 27.84 9.88 3.81
C LYS A 197 28.59 8.64 3.33
N LYS A 198 28.51 7.54 4.10
CA LYS A 198 29.11 6.26 3.72
C LYS A 198 28.41 5.69 2.48
N PHE A 199 27.08 5.71 2.47
CA PHE A 199 26.31 5.28 1.31
C PHE A 199 26.71 6.04 0.03
N CYS A 200 26.85 7.37 0.08
CA CYS A 200 27.33 8.15 -1.05
C CYS A 200 28.73 7.72 -1.51
N ALA A 201 29.68 7.60 -0.58
CA ALA A 201 31.06 7.20 -0.89
C ALA A 201 31.15 5.79 -1.52
N ASP A 202 30.28 4.87 -1.10
CA ASP A 202 30.22 3.50 -1.63
C ASP A 202 29.53 3.42 -3.01
N ASN A 203 28.95 4.52 -3.52
CA ASN A 203 28.11 4.55 -4.73
C ASN A 203 28.41 5.69 -5.73
N ASP A 204 29.46 6.49 -5.50
CA ASP A 204 29.97 7.50 -6.44
C ASP A 204 30.59 6.87 -7.69
#